data_AF-A0A7J0GI79-F1
#
_entry.id   AF-A0A7J0GI79-F1
#
_cell.length_a   1.000
_cell.length_b   1.000
_cell.length_c   1.000
_cell.angle_alpha   90.00
_cell.angle_beta   90.00
_cell.angle_gamma   90.00
#
_symmetry.space_group_name_H-M   'P 1'
#
loop_
_entity.id
_entity.type
_entity.pdbx_description
1 polymer ?
#
loop_
_entity_poly.entity_id
_entity_poly.type
_entity_poly.pdbx_seq_one_letter_code
_entity_poly.pdbx_strand_id
1 'polypeptide(L)'
;MAQFGRLISLLSLAIPHIFISGIAQLPTTGFALQKGESKTITAPSSWGGRFWGRTLCSEDSAGKFSCVTGDCGSGELECAGNVAVPPATLAEFTLDGGGGLDFYDISLVDGYNLPMLVVPQGGTGANCSITGCAADLNGACPSELKVTSADGERVACKSACEAFQKPEYCCDGAYRTPDTCNPSPYSEVFKKACPLAYSYAYDDKTSTFTCAGADYDIIFCPPISTSQKSSSSEGHNPVSSTLPADSTMVYEGALAVSSASMCTHMLSLAVAVVAATWRLCHLFF
;
A
#
# COMPACT_ATOMS: atom_id res chain seq x y z
N MET A 1 -25.88 -5.51 26.73
CA MET A 1 -24.72 -4.66 27.08
C MET A 1 -24.72 -3.51 26.11
N ALA A 2 -24.48 -2.28 26.55
CA ALA A 2 -24.29 -1.18 25.62
C ALA A 2 -23.00 -1.47 24.83
N GLN A 3 -23.10 -1.71 23.53
CA GLN A 3 -21.93 -1.81 22.66
C GLN A 3 -21.43 -0.39 22.46
N PHE A 4 -20.31 -0.06 23.11
CA PHE A 4 -19.61 1.18 22.87
C PHE A 4 -19.03 1.14 21.44
N GLY A 5 -18.95 2.31 20.79
CA GLY A 5 -18.30 2.42 19.48
C GLY A 5 -16.84 1.98 19.50
N ARG A 6 -16.25 1.74 18.33
CA ARG A 6 -14.82 1.39 18.21
C ARG A 6 -13.97 2.62 18.01
N LEU A 7 -12.79 2.63 18.61
CA LEU A 7 -11.74 3.58 18.28
C LEU A 7 -10.95 3.06 17.09
N ILE A 8 -10.84 3.88 16.05
CA ILE A 8 -10.02 3.61 14.87
C ILE A 8 -8.95 4.70 14.80
N SER A 9 -7.70 4.33 15.04
CA SER A 9 -6.55 5.22 14.98
C SER A 9 -5.87 5.13 13.62
N LEU A 10 -5.82 6.24 12.89
CA LEU A 10 -5.13 6.32 11.60
C LEU A 10 -3.74 6.88 11.83
N LEU A 11 -2.69 6.17 11.45
CA LEU A 11 -1.28 6.55 11.61
C LEU A 11 -0.57 6.60 10.25
N SER A 12 0.05 7.74 9.93
CA SER A 12 0.87 7.87 8.73
C SER A 12 2.35 7.79 9.05
N LEU A 13 3.10 6.91 8.39
CA LEU A 13 4.57 6.82 8.53
C LEU A 13 5.34 7.39 7.34
N ALA A 14 4.64 7.97 6.35
CA ALA A 14 5.22 8.63 5.17
C ALA A 14 4.68 10.05 4.96
N ILE A 15 5.38 10.84 4.15
CA ILE A 15 5.10 12.27 3.88
C ILE A 15 3.82 12.42 3.04
N PRO A 16 3.18 13.60 3.09
CA PRO A 16 1.82 13.75 3.60
C PRO A 16 0.80 13.02 2.72
N HIS A 17 0.05 12.13 3.35
CA HIS A 17 -1.07 11.45 2.72
C HIS A 17 -2.35 11.95 3.38
N ILE A 18 -3.41 12.04 2.58
CA ILE A 18 -4.67 12.62 3.02
C ILE A 18 -5.68 11.49 3.15
N PHE A 19 -6.21 11.30 4.35
CA PHE A 19 -6.95 10.09 4.73
C PHE A 19 -8.44 10.35 4.84
N ILE A 20 -9.22 9.39 4.39
CA ILE A 20 -10.67 9.52 4.23
C ILE A 20 -11.36 8.30 4.83
N SER A 21 -12.60 8.52 5.29
CA SER A 21 -13.57 7.48 5.61
C SER A 21 -14.83 7.59 4.74
N GLY A 22 -15.40 6.46 4.34
CA GLY A 22 -16.63 6.34 3.56
C GLY A 22 -17.91 6.03 4.35
N ILE A 23 -19.01 6.63 3.84
CA ILE A 23 -20.46 6.31 3.80
C ILE A 23 -21.36 6.23 5.05
N ALA A 24 -20.88 6.32 6.30
CA ALA A 24 -21.75 6.58 7.46
C ALA A 24 -21.12 7.60 8.42
N GLN A 25 -21.96 8.35 9.15
CA GLN A 25 -21.69 9.66 9.77
C GLN A 25 -20.57 9.64 10.85
N LEU A 26 -19.33 9.42 10.40
CA LEU A 26 -18.15 9.73 11.18
C LEU A 26 -18.03 11.26 11.31
N PRO A 27 -17.30 11.77 12.32
CA PRO A 27 -17.12 13.20 12.53
C PRO A 27 -16.43 13.94 11.36
N THR A 28 -15.78 13.21 10.45
CA THR A 28 -15.07 13.71 9.28
C THR A 28 -15.06 12.64 8.19
N THR A 29 -15.04 13.09 6.94
CA THR A 29 -14.89 12.32 5.71
C THR A 29 -13.61 12.69 4.96
N GLY A 30 -12.64 13.36 5.61
CA GLY A 30 -11.37 13.68 4.99
C GLY A 30 -10.51 14.64 5.79
N PHE A 31 -9.25 14.30 5.99
CA PHE A 31 -8.28 15.14 6.72
C PHE A 31 -6.84 14.82 6.31
N ALA A 32 -5.93 15.76 6.56
CA ALA A 32 -4.50 15.53 6.37
C ALA A 32 -3.88 14.85 7.60
N LEU A 33 -2.97 13.90 7.37
CA LEU A 33 -2.01 13.43 8.38
C LEU A 33 -0.60 13.58 7.82
N GLN A 34 0.23 14.32 8.54
CA GLN A 34 1.65 14.41 8.27
C GLN A 34 2.36 13.12 8.68
N LYS A 35 3.61 12.97 8.23
CA LYS A 35 4.46 11.85 8.64
C LYS A 35 4.62 11.82 10.16
N GLY A 36 4.29 10.69 10.77
CA GLY A 36 4.34 10.45 12.21
C GLY A 36 3.09 10.91 12.96
N GLU A 37 2.12 11.55 12.29
CA GLU A 37 0.87 11.95 12.93
C GLU A 37 -0.14 10.81 12.96
N SER A 38 -0.98 10.84 14.00
CA SER A 38 -2.15 10.00 14.08
C SER A 38 -3.43 10.79 14.36
N LYS A 39 -4.56 10.23 13.95
CA LYS A 39 -5.89 10.74 14.30
C LYS A 39 -6.79 9.58 14.65
N THR A 40 -7.40 9.65 15.82
CA THR A 40 -8.39 8.66 16.27
C THR A 40 -9.79 9.13 15.92
N ILE A 41 -10.59 8.23 15.37
CA ILE A 41 -12.00 8.42 15.08
C ILE A 41 -12.79 7.40 15.88
N THR A 42 -13.92 7.83 16.44
CA THR A 42 -14.88 6.92 17.06
C THR A 42 -15.91 6.50 16.01
N ALA A 43 -15.86 5.24 15.60
CA ALA A 43 -16.88 4.62 14.75
C ALA A 43 -18.07 4.16 15.62
N PRO A 44 -19.32 4.45 15.21
CA PRO A 44 -20.49 3.96 15.95
C PRO A 44 -20.56 2.42 15.93
N SER A 45 -21.34 1.85 16.84
CA SER A 45 -21.66 0.42 16.78
C SER A 45 -22.39 0.09 15.48
N SER A 46 -22.20 -1.13 14.98
CA SER A 46 -22.76 -1.58 13.69
C SER A 46 -22.36 -0.73 12.48
N TRP A 47 -21.27 0.05 12.58
CA TRP A 47 -20.77 0.84 11.46
C TRP A 47 -20.13 -0.03 10.40
N GLY A 48 -20.48 0.22 9.14
CA GLY A 48 -19.83 -0.34 7.97
C GLY A 48 -19.28 0.77 7.09
N GLY A 49 -18.05 0.62 6.61
CA GLY A 49 -17.42 1.62 5.79
C GLY A 49 -15.98 1.26 5.44
N ARG A 50 -15.30 2.21 4.80
CA ARG A 50 -13.95 2.02 4.30
C ARG A 50 -13.07 3.24 4.52
N PHE A 51 -11.79 3.01 4.72
CA PHE A 51 -10.76 4.02 4.78
C PHE A 51 -9.77 3.85 3.63
N TRP A 52 -9.22 4.97 3.16
CA TRP A 52 -8.13 4.96 2.18
C TRP A 52 -7.27 6.22 2.33
N GLY A 53 -6.08 6.17 1.76
CA GLY A 53 -5.20 7.33 1.67
C GLY A 53 -5.13 7.87 0.24
N ARG A 54 -5.14 9.21 0.13
CA ARG A 54 -4.85 9.98 -1.07
C ARG A 54 -3.40 10.40 -1.10
N THR A 55 -2.82 10.38 -2.29
CA THR A 55 -1.41 10.78 -2.49
C THR A 55 -1.27 11.83 -3.58
N LEU A 56 -0.20 12.63 -3.48
CA LEU A 56 0.15 13.69 -4.42
C LEU A 56 -1.01 14.68 -4.62
N CYS A 57 -1.46 15.21 -3.49
CA CYS A 57 -2.58 16.14 -3.45
C CYS A 57 -2.12 17.59 -3.56
N SER A 58 -2.93 18.40 -4.22
CA SER A 58 -2.70 19.84 -4.35
C SER A 58 -4.02 20.59 -4.43
N GLU A 59 -3.99 21.85 -4.02
CA GLU A 59 -5.05 22.81 -4.26
C GLU A 59 -4.65 23.71 -5.44
N ASP A 60 -5.54 23.85 -6.42
CA ASP A 60 -5.28 24.74 -7.56
C ASP A 60 -5.53 26.22 -7.19
N SER A 61 -5.25 27.12 -8.14
CA SER A 61 -5.44 28.57 -7.91
C SER A 61 -6.90 28.99 -7.66
N ALA A 62 -7.88 28.11 -7.94
CA ALA A 62 -9.29 28.34 -7.70
C ALA A 62 -9.77 27.75 -6.36
N GLY A 63 -8.87 27.16 -5.58
CA GLY A 63 -9.20 26.50 -4.31
C GLY A 63 -9.65 25.06 -4.48
N LYS A 64 -9.59 24.47 -5.68
CA LYS A 64 -10.02 23.09 -5.90
C LYS A 64 -8.94 22.14 -5.44
N PHE A 65 -9.29 21.33 -4.46
CA PHE A 65 -8.43 20.26 -3.95
C PHE A 65 -8.58 18.98 -4.81
N SER A 66 -7.46 18.40 -5.22
CA SER A 66 -7.41 17.14 -5.98
C SER A 66 -6.15 16.35 -5.71
N CYS A 67 -6.20 15.04 -5.92
CA CYS A 67 -5.09 14.11 -5.73
C CYS A 67 -4.84 13.24 -6.97
N VAL A 68 -3.61 12.78 -7.17
CA VAL A 68 -3.28 11.86 -8.27
C VAL A 68 -3.82 10.46 -8.02
N THR A 69 -3.83 10.00 -6.76
CA THR A 69 -4.35 8.67 -6.40
C THR A 69 -5.36 8.77 -5.26
N GLY A 70 -6.37 7.89 -5.29
CA GLY A 70 -7.43 7.82 -4.28
C GLY A 70 -8.33 9.05 -4.18
N ASP A 71 -8.25 9.99 -5.14
CA ASP A 71 -9.09 11.19 -5.14
C ASP A 71 -10.58 10.82 -5.04
N CYS A 72 -11.38 11.63 -4.34
CA CYS A 72 -12.80 11.35 -4.17
C CYS A 72 -13.70 12.29 -4.97
N GLY A 73 -13.12 13.13 -5.85
CA GLY A 73 -13.86 13.97 -6.78
C GLY A 73 -14.71 15.07 -6.14
N SER A 74 -14.62 15.30 -4.82
CA SER A 74 -15.38 16.35 -4.14
C SER A 74 -14.86 17.76 -4.48
N GLY A 75 -13.61 17.87 -4.92
CA GLY A 75 -12.93 19.15 -5.08
C GLY A 75 -12.46 19.75 -3.74
N GLU A 76 -12.59 18.99 -2.64
CA GLU A 76 -12.36 19.45 -1.27
C GLU A 76 -11.54 18.41 -0.48
N LEU A 77 -10.99 18.85 0.67
CA LEU A 77 -10.35 17.93 1.61
C LEU A 77 -11.36 16.92 2.18
N GLU A 78 -12.60 17.32 2.41
CA GLU A 78 -13.67 16.42 2.83
C GLU A 78 -14.28 15.72 1.62
N CYS A 79 -14.57 14.42 1.71
CA CYS A 79 -15.14 13.67 0.58
C CYS A 79 -16.65 13.72 0.49
N ALA A 80 -17.35 14.22 1.52
CA ALA A 80 -18.80 14.43 1.50
C ALA A 80 -19.59 13.17 1.11
N GLY A 81 -19.10 11.98 1.49
CA GLY A 81 -19.71 10.69 1.17
C GLY A 81 -19.31 10.11 -0.20
N ASN A 82 -18.54 10.83 -1.01
CA ASN A 82 -17.92 10.28 -2.20
C ASN A 82 -16.89 9.21 -1.82
N VAL A 83 -16.64 8.33 -2.78
CA VAL A 83 -15.72 7.20 -2.64
C VAL A 83 -14.42 7.45 -3.39
N ALA A 84 -13.38 6.68 -3.07
CA ALA A 84 -12.13 6.73 -3.82
C ALA A 84 -12.40 6.46 -5.31
N VAL A 85 -11.79 7.26 -6.18
CA VAL A 85 -11.59 6.93 -7.59
C VAL A 85 -10.41 5.97 -7.66
N PRO A 86 -10.60 4.72 -8.12
CA PRO A 86 -9.53 3.75 -8.23
C PRO A 86 -8.38 4.22 -9.15
N PRO A 87 -7.13 3.80 -8.91
CA PRO A 87 -6.73 2.81 -7.92
C PRO A 87 -6.57 3.34 -6.48
N ALA A 88 -7.04 2.57 -5.50
CA ALA A 88 -6.86 2.86 -4.07
C ALA A 88 -6.81 1.56 -3.24
N THR A 89 -5.81 1.46 -2.37
CA THR A 89 -5.79 0.44 -1.30
C THR A 89 -6.86 0.80 -0.27
N LEU A 90 -7.75 -0.13 0.08
CA LEU A 90 -8.87 0.09 1.00
C LEU A 90 -8.69 -0.68 2.31
N ALA A 91 -9.08 -0.09 3.43
CA ALA A 91 -9.31 -0.78 4.68
C ALA A 91 -10.81 -0.80 4.95
N GLU A 92 -11.41 -1.99 4.93
CA GLU A 92 -12.87 -2.16 4.97
C GLU A 92 -13.28 -2.73 6.34
N PHE A 93 -14.43 -2.28 6.84
CA PHE A 93 -14.95 -2.69 8.14
C PHE A 93 -16.46 -2.93 8.06
N THR A 94 -16.91 -3.94 8.80
CA THR A 94 -18.29 -4.14 9.24
C THR A 94 -18.25 -4.47 10.71
N LEU A 95 -18.49 -3.48 11.57
CA LEU A 95 -18.47 -3.63 13.03
C LEU A 95 -19.76 -4.29 13.52
N ASP A 96 -19.67 -5.07 14.60
CA ASP A 96 -20.80 -5.76 15.23
C ASP A 96 -21.70 -6.52 14.22
N GLY A 97 -21.09 -7.12 13.20
CA GLY A 97 -21.76 -7.86 12.13
C GLY A 97 -22.27 -9.23 12.54
N GLY A 98 -22.13 -10.22 11.65
CA GLY A 98 -22.58 -11.59 11.89
C GLY A 98 -22.02 -12.17 13.19
N GLY A 99 -22.91 -12.64 14.08
CA GLY A 99 -22.51 -13.18 15.39
C GLY A 99 -21.98 -12.15 16.39
N GLY A 100 -22.16 -10.85 16.13
CA GLY A 100 -21.61 -9.77 16.95
C GLY A 100 -20.10 -9.58 16.77
N LEU A 101 -19.53 -10.15 15.71
CA LEU A 101 -18.12 -10.00 15.34
C LEU A 101 -17.94 -8.79 14.43
N ASP A 102 -16.82 -8.11 14.61
CA ASP A 102 -16.32 -7.16 13.62
C ASP A 102 -15.68 -7.96 12.48
N PHE A 103 -15.94 -7.55 11.24
CA PHE A 103 -15.28 -8.03 10.03
C PHE A 103 -14.42 -6.89 9.51
N TYR A 104 -13.18 -7.20 9.15
CA TYR A 104 -12.26 -6.21 8.59
C TYR A 104 -11.26 -6.86 7.65
N ASP A 105 -10.76 -6.06 6.73
CA ASP A 105 -9.80 -6.49 5.73
C ASP A 105 -9.06 -5.30 5.11
N ILE A 106 -7.98 -5.61 4.40
CA ILE A 106 -7.41 -4.73 3.40
C ILE A 106 -7.78 -5.28 2.03
N SER A 107 -8.26 -4.40 1.15
CA SER A 107 -8.72 -4.76 -0.18
C SER A 107 -7.96 -4.03 -1.27
N LEU A 108 -7.51 -4.82 -2.25
CA LEU A 108 -6.86 -4.38 -3.48
C LEU A 108 -7.75 -4.62 -4.71
N VAL A 109 -9.05 -4.90 -4.50
CA VAL A 109 -10.05 -5.07 -5.56
C VAL A 109 -10.15 -3.81 -6.42
N ASP A 110 -10.09 -2.64 -5.76
CA ASP A 110 -10.04 -1.31 -6.38
C ASP A 110 -8.59 -0.88 -6.69
N GLY A 111 -7.63 -1.80 -6.76
CA GLY A 111 -6.23 -1.51 -7.04
C GLY A 111 -5.39 -1.19 -5.80
N TYR A 112 -4.19 -0.69 -6.04
CA TYR A 112 -3.20 -0.36 -5.01
C TYR A 112 -2.61 1.02 -5.30
N ASN A 113 -2.45 1.86 -4.28
CA ASN A 113 -1.69 3.11 -4.40
C ASN A 113 -0.59 3.23 -3.34
N LEU A 114 -0.87 2.77 -2.11
CA LEU A 114 0.07 2.82 -0.99
C LEU A 114 -0.05 1.57 -0.09
N PRO A 115 1.01 1.20 0.63
CA PRO A 115 0.96 0.08 1.56
C PRO A 115 0.17 0.45 2.82
N MET A 116 -0.63 -0.49 3.32
CA MET A 116 -1.55 -0.29 4.44
C MET A 116 -1.72 -1.56 5.26
N LEU A 117 -1.87 -1.41 6.59
CA LEU A 117 -2.22 -2.48 7.52
C LEU A 117 -3.43 -2.08 8.37
N VAL A 118 -4.22 -3.07 8.77
CA VAL A 118 -5.13 -2.99 9.91
C VAL A 118 -4.59 -3.88 11.02
N VAL A 119 -4.42 -3.29 12.21
CA VAL A 119 -3.94 -3.96 13.42
C VAL A 119 -5.03 -3.90 14.48
N PRO A 120 -5.66 -5.02 14.87
CA PRO A 120 -6.58 -5.03 15.99
C PRO A 120 -5.84 -4.76 17.30
N GLN A 121 -6.41 -3.90 18.13
CA GLN A 121 -5.93 -3.54 19.46
C GLN A 121 -6.81 -4.23 20.51
N GLY A 122 -6.25 -5.28 21.11
CA GLY A 122 -7.01 -6.16 22.01
C GLY A 122 -7.99 -7.04 21.24
N GLY A 123 -9.18 -7.25 21.82
CA GLY A 123 -10.20 -8.15 21.30
C GLY A 123 -9.82 -9.64 21.34
N THR A 124 -10.74 -10.48 20.88
CA THR A 124 -10.58 -11.94 20.85
C THR A 124 -11.18 -12.54 19.59
N GLY A 125 -10.73 -13.74 19.23
CA GLY A 125 -11.22 -14.47 18.06
C GLY A 125 -10.10 -15.25 17.39
N ALA A 126 -10.43 -16.34 16.71
CA ALA A 126 -9.43 -17.19 16.05
C ALA A 126 -8.67 -16.47 14.93
N ASN A 127 -9.31 -15.48 14.28
CA ASN A 127 -8.70 -14.68 13.21
C ASN A 127 -8.65 -13.18 13.57
N CYS A 128 -8.53 -12.86 14.86
CA CYS A 128 -8.30 -11.49 15.30
C CYS A 128 -6.80 -11.18 15.18
N SER A 129 -6.35 -10.85 13.97
CA SER A 129 -4.93 -10.69 13.64
C SER A 129 -4.71 -9.57 12.63
N ILE A 130 -3.43 -9.24 12.40
CA ILE A 130 -3.05 -8.17 11.47
C ILE A 130 -3.37 -8.61 10.04
N THR A 131 -3.98 -7.71 9.27
CA THR A 131 -4.21 -7.85 7.82
C THR A 131 -3.57 -6.70 7.06
N GLY A 132 -3.15 -6.97 5.82
CA GLY A 132 -2.79 -5.92 4.89
C GLY A 132 -1.69 -6.21 3.89
N CYS A 133 -1.12 -5.12 3.40
CA CYS A 133 -0.20 -5.08 2.27
C CYS A 133 0.94 -4.11 2.59
N ALA A 134 2.05 -4.63 3.12
CA ALA A 134 3.25 -3.84 3.43
C ALA A 134 4.26 -3.78 2.27
N ALA A 135 4.05 -4.59 1.22
CA ALA A 135 4.90 -4.59 0.03
C ALA A 135 4.67 -3.34 -0.82
N ASP A 136 5.70 -2.90 -1.54
CA ASP A 136 5.58 -1.90 -2.61
C ASP A 136 5.11 -2.59 -3.90
N LEU A 137 3.79 -2.57 -4.13
CA LEU A 137 3.16 -3.10 -5.33
C LEU A 137 3.36 -2.19 -6.55
N ASN A 138 3.68 -0.90 -6.38
CA ASN A 138 3.93 0.00 -7.51
C ASN A 138 5.19 -0.40 -8.27
N GLY A 139 6.20 -0.93 -7.56
CA GLY A 139 7.41 -1.50 -8.15
C GLY A 139 7.15 -2.78 -8.95
N ALA A 140 6.30 -3.67 -8.44
CA ALA A 140 5.96 -4.97 -9.04
C ALA A 140 4.77 -4.93 -10.02
N CYS A 141 4.14 -3.77 -10.18
CA CYS A 141 2.94 -3.62 -11.00
C CYS A 141 3.18 -4.03 -12.47
N PRO A 142 2.31 -4.85 -13.08
CA PRO A 142 2.34 -5.13 -14.52
C PRO A 142 2.21 -3.86 -15.34
N SER A 143 2.87 -3.79 -16.50
CA SER A 143 2.94 -2.56 -17.33
C SER A 143 1.59 -1.96 -17.68
N GLU A 144 0.64 -2.81 -18.02
CA GLU A 144 -0.72 -2.52 -18.44
C GLU A 144 -1.63 -2.05 -17.30
N LEU A 145 -1.18 -2.21 -16.04
CA LEU A 145 -1.89 -1.78 -14.84
C LEU A 145 -1.28 -0.52 -14.20
N LYS A 146 -0.11 -0.07 -14.67
CA LYS A 146 0.62 1.06 -14.06
C LYS A 146 -0.11 2.38 -14.20
N VAL A 147 -0.09 3.17 -13.14
CA VAL A 147 -0.42 4.59 -13.14
C VAL A 147 0.87 5.38 -12.87
N THR A 148 1.14 6.37 -13.72
CA THR A 148 2.31 7.25 -13.61
C THR A 148 1.91 8.69 -13.30
N SER A 149 2.69 9.37 -12.46
CA SER A 149 2.57 10.81 -12.26
C SER A 149 3.05 11.60 -13.49
N ALA A 150 2.85 12.92 -13.46
CA ALA A 150 3.39 13.83 -14.47
C ALA A 150 4.93 13.76 -14.59
N ASP A 151 5.61 13.44 -13.48
CA ASP A 151 7.08 13.28 -13.42
C ASP A 151 7.56 11.89 -13.86
N GLY A 152 6.63 11.01 -14.27
CA GLY A 152 6.93 9.65 -14.73
C GLY A 152 7.15 8.63 -13.61
N GLU A 153 6.93 9.00 -12.35
CA GLU A 153 7.00 8.08 -11.22
C GLU A 153 5.80 7.14 -11.22
N ARG A 154 6.00 5.88 -10.81
CA ARG A 154 4.91 4.92 -10.65
C ARG A 154 4.24 5.16 -9.31
N VAL A 155 2.98 5.58 -9.34
CA VAL A 155 2.28 6.08 -8.14
C VAL A 155 1.14 5.17 -7.69
N ALA A 156 0.65 4.31 -8.58
CA ALA A 156 -0.37 3.34 -8.27
C ALA A 156 -0.39 2.18 -9.29
N CYS A 157 -1.12 1.12 -8.94
CA CYS A 157 -1.38 -0.04 -9.76
C CYS A 157 -2.88 -0.32 -9.81
N LYS A 158 -3.48 -0.28 -11.00
CA LYS A 158 -4.88 -0.66 -11.22
C LYS A 158 -5.08 -2.13 -10.94
N SER A 159 -6.26 -2.51 -10.45
CA SER A 159 -6.69 -3.90 -10.57
C SER A 159 -7.03 -4.24 -12.02
N ALA A 160 -7.18 -5.52 -12.33
CA ALA A 160 -7.60 -5.94 -13.66
C ALA A 160 -9.04 -5.50 -14.00
N CYS A 161 -9.94 -5.44 -13.01
CA CYS A 161 -11.27 -4.89 -13.21
C CYS A 161 -11.17 -3.44 -13.69
N GLU A 162 -10.41 -2.62 -12.97
CA GLU A 162 -10.26 -1.20 -13.30
C GLU A 162 -9.57 -0.96 -14.64
N ALA A 163 -8.58 -1.77 -15.00
CA ALA A 163 -7.86 -1.60 -16.26
C ALA A 163 -8.66 -2.06 -17.49
N PHE A 164 -9.41 -3.16 -17.37
CA PHE A 164 -9.99 -3.83 -18.55
C PHE A 164 -11.52 -3.82 -18.60
N GLN A 165 -12.19 -3.55 -17.47
CA GLN A 165 -13.65 -3.49 -17.36
C GLN A 165 -14.34 -4.76 -17.90
N LYS A 166 -13.70 -5.92 -17.73
CA LYS A 166 -14.22 -7.21 -18.19
C LYS A 166 -14.97 -7.94 -17.07
N PRO A 167 -16.11 -8.59 -17.38
CA PRO A 167 -16.91 -9.30 -16.38
C PRO A 167 -16.13 -10.32 -15.55
N GLU A 168 -15.17 -11.03 -16.16
CA GLU A 168 -14.34 -12.02 -15.49
C GLU A 168 -13.36 -11.43 -14.47
N TYR A 169 -12.98 -10.16 -14.60
CA TYR A 169 -12.11 -9.48 -13.64
C TYR A 169 -12.91 -8.69 -12.60
N CYS A 170 -14.08 -8.22 -12.97
CA CYS A 170 -14.98 -7.46 -12.10
C CYS A 170 -15.98 -8.34 -11.33
N CYS A 171 -15.96 -9.67 -11.59
CA CYS A 171 -16.92 -10.61 -11.04
C CYS A 171 -18.39 -10.19 -11.28
N ASP A 172 -18.71 -9.78 -12.51
CA ASP A 172 -20.05 -9.35 -12.91
C ASP A 172 -20.67 -10.26 -13.98
N GLY A 173 -21.98 -10.11 -14.24
CA GLY A 173 -22.75 -10.93 -15.17
C GLY A 173 -22.67 -12.42 -14.85
N ALA A 174 -22.06 -13.20 -15.75
CA ALA A 174 -21.87 -14.64 -15.59
C ALA A 174 -20.88 -15.01 -14.47
N TYR A 175 -20.09 -14.04 -13.99
CA TYR A 175 -19.02 -14.21 -13.01
C TYR A 175 -19.44 -13.73 -11.61
N ARG A 176 -20.75 -13.68 -11.29
CA ARG A 176 -21.26 -13.13 -10.01
C ARG A 176 -21.28 -14.12 -8.84
N THR A 177 -20.55 -15.22 -8.96
CA THR A 177 -20.43 -16.19 -7.86
C THR A 177 -18.96 -16.59 -7.67
N PRO A 178 -18.58 -17.02 -6.45
CA PRO A 178 -17.24 -17.56 -6.21
C PRO A 178 -16.86 -18.74 -7.10
N ASP A 179 -17.86 -19.52 -7.57
CA ASP A 179 -17.62 -20.67 -8.45
C ASP A 179 -17.32 -20.25 -9.90
N THR A 180 -17.79 -19.07 -10.32
CA THR A 180 -17.63 -18.61 -11.69
C THR A 180 -16.54 -17.55 -11.85
N CYS A 181 -16.30 -16.68 -10.86
CA CYS A 181 -15.19 -15.72 -10.88
C CYS A 181 -13.97 -16.28 -10.15
N ASN A 182 -12.99 -16.72 -10.94
CA ASN A 182 -11.77 -17.32 -10.44
C ASN A 182 -10.64 -16.28 -10.36
N PRO A 183 -9.59 -16.53 -9.55
CA PRO A 183 -8.37 -15.72 -9.58
C PRO A 183 -7.83 -15.58 -11.01
N SER A 184 -7.41 -14.38 -11.36
CA SER A 184 -6.73 -14.07 -12.62
C SER A 184 -5.22 -13.99 -12.42
N PRO A 185 -4.41 -14.06 -13.51
CA PRO A 185 -2.97 -13.80 -13.41
C PRO A 185 -2.63 -12.45 -12.78
N TYR A 186 -3.51 -11.45 -12.92
CA TYR A 186 -3.33 -10.13 -12.33
C TYR A 186 -3.60 -10.12 -10.82
N SER A 187 -4.70 -10.73 -10.36
CA SER A 187 -4.99 -10.84 -8.94
C SER A 187 -3.95 -11.71 -8.22
N GLU A 188 -3.40 -12.72 -8.90
CA GLU A 188 -2.30 -13.53 -8.34
C GLU A 188 -1.02 -12.72 -8.09
N VAL A 189 -0.71 -11.72 -8.94
CA VAL A 189 0.41 -10.79 -8.68
C VAL A 189 0.18 -10.03 -7.37
N PHE A 190 -1.04 -9.54 -7.17
CA PHE A 190 -1.43 -8.78 -5.98
C PHE A 190 -1.38 -9.68 -4.74
N LYS A 191 -1.93 -10.89 -4.85
CA LYS A 191 -1.97 -11.86 -3.76
C LYS A 191 -0.59 -12.33 -3.34
N LYS A 192 0.31 -12.53 -4.31
CA LYS A 192 1.69 -12.93 -4.04
C LYS A 192 2.45 -11.86 -3.24
N ALA A 193 2.22 -10.59 -3.55
CA ALA A 193 2.84 -9.49 -2.81
C ALA A 193 2.19 -9.29 -1.43
N CYS A 194 0.87 -9.48 -1.36
CA CYS A 194 0.06 -9.15 -0.19
C CYS A 194 -0.90 -10.30 0.14
N PRO A 195 -0.38 -11.40 0.74
CA PRO A 195 -1.16 -12.63 0.95
C PRO A 195 -2.31 -12.47 1.95
N LEU A 196 -2.26 -11.43 2.80
CA LEU A 196 -3.28 -11.15 3.81
C LEU A 196 -4.32 -10.12 3.35
N ALA A 197 -4.25 -9.63 2.10
CA ALA A 197 -5.22 -8.68 1.53
C ALA A 197 -6.09 -9.36 0.46
N TYR A 198 -7.30 -8.83 0.24
CA TYR A 198 -8.13 -9.23 -0.90
C TYR A 198 -7.44 -8.82 -2.20
N SER A 199 -7.24 -9.79 -3.09
CA SER A 199 -6.67 -9.55 -4.42
C SER A 199 -7.71 -9.47 -5.55
N TYR A 200 -8.92 -9.95 -5.30
CA TYR A 200 -10.11 -9.90 -6.16
C TYR A 200 -11.37 -10.14 -5.31
N ALA A 201 -12.56 -9.98 -5.89
CA ALA A 201 -13.82 -9.87 -5.13
C ALA A 201 -14.22 -11.11 -4.29
N TYR A 202 -13.75 -12.32 -4.61
CA TYR A 202 -14.10 -13.55 -3.86
C TYR A 202 -12.89 -14.20 -3.17
N ASP A 203 -11.91 -13.38 -2.76
CA ASP A 203 -10.72 -13.82 -2.02
C ASP A 203 -10.96 -14.02 -0.50
N ASP A 204 -12.17 -14.45 -0.10
CA ASP A 204 -12.58 -14.46 1.31
C ASP A 204 -11.74 -15.39 2.20
N LYS A 205 -11.39 -16.57 1.66
CA LYS A 205 -10.74 -17.66 2.43
C LYS A 205 -9.46 -17.26 3.15
N THR A 206 -8.76 -16.24 2.66
CA THR A 206 -7.47 -15.81 3.19
C THR A 206 -7.42 -14.32 3.53
N SER A 207 -8.52 -13.60 3.35
CA SER A 207 -8.52 -12.13 3.36
C SER A 207 -9.59 -11.53 4.27
N THR A 208 -10.59 -12.31 4.71
CA THR A 208 -11.56 -11.84 5.72
C THR A 208 -11.04 -12.11 7.13
N PHE A 209 -10.91 -11.05 7.93
CA PHE A 209 -10.52 -11.15 9.33
C PHE A 209 -11.70 -10.82 10.24
N THR A 210 -11.74 -11.44 11.41
CA THR A 210 -12.82 -11.23 12.37
C THR A 210 -12.29 -11.03 13.77
N CYS A 211 -12.91 -10.12 14.52
CA CYS A 211 -12.56 -9.92 15.92
C CYS A 211 -13.79 -9.54 16.75
N ALA A 212 -13.80 -9.96 18.02
CA ALA A 212 -14.78 -9.54 19.00
C ALA A 212 -14.16 -8.50 19.94
N GLY A 213 -14.73 -7.29 19.95
CA GLY A 213 -14.41 -6.25 20.93
C GLY A 213 -12.99 -5.68 20.84
N ALA A 214 -12.45 -5.57 19.63
CA ALA A 214 -11.18 -4.86 19.38
C ALA A 214 -11.43 -3.42 18.96
N ASP A 215 -10.52 -2.54 19.34
CA ASP A 215 -10.27 -1.28 18.63
C ASP A 215 -9.27 -1.54 17.49
N TYR A 216 -8.99 -0.56 16.62
CA TYR A 216 -8.17 -0.79 15.43
C TYR A 216 -7.18 0.34 15.16
N ASP A 217 -5.97 -0.02 14.74
CA ASP A 217 -5.04 0.91 14.10
C ASP A 217 -4.99 0.65 12.60
N ILE A 218 -5.12 1.71 11.81
CA ILE A 218 -4.84 1.71 10.37
C ILE A 218 -3.50 2.39 10.16
N ILE A 219 -2.51 1.62 9.70
CA ILE A 219 -1.14 2.10 9.52
C ILE A 219 -0.87 2.26 8.02
N PHE A 220 -0.57 3.49 7.62
CA PHE A 220 -0.21 3.83 6.25
C PHE A 220 1.30 3.88 6.10
N CYS A 221 1.78 3.29 4.99
CA CYS A 221 3.19 3.10 4.69
C CYS A 221 3.97 2.45 5.86
N PRO A 222 3.52 1.28 6.36
CA PRO A 222 4.26 0.54 7.38
C PRO A 222 5.71 0.30 6.95
N PRO A 223 6.66 0.18 7.91
CA PRO A 223 8.01 -0.23 7.56
C PRO A 223 7.97 -1.56 6.82
N ILE A 224 8.70 -1.64 5.70
CA ILE A 224 8.74 -2.85 4.88
C ILE A 224 9.34 -3.97 5.73
N SER A 225 8.55 -5.01 5.98
CA SER A 225 9.05 -6.26 6.55
C SER A 225 9.86 -7.02 5.51
N THR A 226 11.03 -6.49 5.10
CA THR A 226 12.09 -7.39 4.62
C THR A 226 12.44 -8.24 5.83
N SER A 227 12.38 -9.57 5.76
CA SER A 227 12.69 -10.49 6.85
C SER A 227 14.00 -10.09 7.58
N GLN A 228 13.90 -9.23 8.58
CA GLN A 228 15.01 -8.90 9.45
C GLN A 228 14.94 -9.87 10.61
N LYS A 229 15.60 -11.01 10.42
CA LYS A 229 16.29 -11.67 11.52
C LYS A 229 17.40 -10.72 11.98
N SER A 230 17.06 -9.71 12.78
CA SER A 230 18.04 -8.84 13.41
C SER A 230 18.64 -9.60 14.58
N SER A 231 19.85 -10.10 14.36
CA SER A 231 20.76 -10.55 15.41
C SER A 231 21.11 -9.39 16.33
N SER A 232 20.66 -9.47 17.58
CA SER A 232 21.36 -8.86 18.71
C SER A 232 21.32 -9.85 19.86
N SER A 233 22.49 -10.38 20.16
CA SER A 233 22.83 -11.18 21.32
C SER A 233 22.64 -10.37 22.60
N GLU A 234 21.82 -10.88 23.53
CA GLU A 234 22.18 -11.10 24.93
C GLU A 234 21.10 -11.98 25.58
N GLY A 235 21.55 -13.01 26.30
CA GLY A 235 20.81 -14.26 26.47
C GLY A 235 19.78 -14.28 27.59
N HIS A 236 18.74 -15.10 27.38
CA HIS A 236 18.18 -16.09 28.31
C HIS A 236 17.35 -17.11 27.48
N ASN A 237 17.61 -18.40 27.64
CA ASN A 237 16.90 -19.54 27.02
C ASN A 237 16.26 -20.39 28.16
N PRO A 238 15.31 -21.31 27.88
CA PRO A 238 14.24 -21.30 26.85
C PRO A 238 12.90 -21.88 27.37
N VAL A 239 11.78 -21.65 26.67
CA VAL A 239 10.75 -22.69 26.46
C VAL A 239 10.23 -22.61 25.02
N SER A 240 10.19 -23.80 24.41
CA SER A 240 10.04 -24.11 22.99
C SER A 240 8.57 -24.26 22.57
N SER A 241 8.24 -23.81 21.35
CA SER A 241 7.25 -24.49 20.50
C SER A 241 7.55 -24.23 19.01
N THR A 242 7.95 -25.32 18.37
CA THR A 242 8.39 -25.44 16.97
C THR A 242 7.21 -25.34 15.98
N LEU A 243 7.35 -24.53 14.93
CA LEU A 243 6.61 -24.70 13.68
C LEU A 243 7.52 -25.39 12.64
N PRO A 244 7.03 -26.38 11.87
CA PRO A 244 7.83 -27.06 10.85
C PRO A 244 7.92 -26.20 9.58
N ALA A 245 9.13 -25.83 9.19
CA ALA A 245 9.43 -25.25 7.89
C ALA A 245 9.83 -26.39 6.93
N ASP A 246 8.99 -26.67 5.94
CA ASP A 246 9.38 -27.47 4.79
C ASP A 246 10.10 -26.53 3.80
N SER A 247 11.37 -26.82 3.53
CA SER A 247 12.27 -26.02 2.72
C SER A 247 12.89 -26.88 1.64
N THR A 248 12.55 -26.62 0.38
CA THR A 248 13.44 -26.92 -0.74
C THR A 248 13.22 -25.90 -1.83
N MET A 249 14.15 -24.94 -1.95
CA MET A 249 14.51 -24.35 -3.24
C MET A 249 16.01 -24.02 -3.20
N VAL A 250 16.77 -24.73 -4.04
CA VAL A 250 18.15 -24.46 -4.38
C VAL A 250 18.14 -23.48 -5.55
N TYR A 251 18.92 -22.41 -5.49
CA TYR A 251 19.28 -21.64 -6.68
C TYR A 251 20.76 -21.27 -6.63
N GLU A 252 21.51 -21.79 -7.61
CA GLU A 252 22.91 -21.46 -7.87
C GLU A 252 23.04 -20.00 -8.33
N GLY A 253 23.96 -19.26 -7.71
CA GLY A 253 24.34 -17.91 -8.12
C GLY A 253 25.62 -17.92 -8.96
N ALA A 254 25.52 -17.41 -10.19
CA ALA A 254 26.66 -17.07 -11.02
C ALA A 254 27.17 -15.65 -10.67
N LEU A 255 28.49 -15.50 -10.61
CA LEU A 255 29.23 -14.28 -10.27
C LEU A 255 29.23 -13.26 -11.42
N ALA A 256 29.10 -11.98 -11.10
CA ALA A 256 29.64 -10.89 -11.92
C ALA A 256 30.18 -9.75 -11.04
N VAL A 257 31.33 -9.24 -11.48
CA VAL A 257 32.39 -8.53 -10.75
C VAL A 257 32.06 -7.06 -10.44
N SER A 258 32.40 -6.63 -9.22
CA SER A 258 32.45 -5.23 -8.79
C SER A 258 33.66 -4.49 -9.36
N SER A 259 33.48 -3.27 -9.85
CA SER A 259 34.56 -2.29 -10.03
C SER A 259 34.33 -1.08 -9.12
N ALA A 260 35.08 -1.02 -8.02
CA ALA A 260 35.15 0.13 -7.13
C ALA A 260 36.10 1.19 -7.71
N SER A 261 35.63 2.44 -7.77
CA SER A 261 36.45 3.62 -8.04
C SER A 261 37.22 3.99 -6.77
N MET A 262 38.55 4.03 -6.85
CA MET A 262 39.41 4.55 -5.78
C MET A 262 40.17 5.79 -6.22
N CYS A 263 39.98 6.83 -5.43
CA CYS A 263 40.62 8.12 -5.44
C CYS A 263 42.12 8.00 -5.10
N THR A 264 42.99 8.63 -5.90
CA THR A 264 44.40 8.84 -5.54
C THR A 264 44.78 10.30 -5.79
N HIS A 265 45.11 11.00 -4.71
CA HIS A 265 45.90 12.23 -4.71
C HIS A 265 47.39 11.86 -4.64
N MET A 266 48.24 12.53 -5.42
CA MET A 266 49.48 13.20 -4.98
C MET A 266 50.29 13.72 -6.19
N LEU A 267 50.35 15.07 -6.28
CA LEU A 267 51.49 15.94 -6.63
C LEU A 267 52.60 15.44 -7.56
N SER A 268 52.85 16.14 -8.68
CA SER A 268 54.02 17.06 -8.81
C SER A 268 54.19 17.69 -10.21
N LEU A 269 54.32 19.03 -10.18
CA LEU A 269 55.18 19.92 -10.98
C LEU A 269 55.22 19.87 -12.54
N ALA A 270 54.65 20.94 -13.12
CA ALA A 270 55.38 22.05 -13.77
C ALA A 270 55.35 22.21 -15.31
N VAL A 271 55.27 23.51 -15.67
CA VAL A 271 55.78 24.23 -16.86
C VAL A 271 54.81 24.52 -18.03
N ALA A 272 54.29 25.75 -17.98
CA ALA A 272 54.24 26.82 -19.01
C ALA A 272 53.55 26.62 -20.38
N VAL A 273 52.43 27.34 -20.53
CA VAL A 273 52.13 28.35 -21.58
C VAL A 273 53.00 28.31 -22.85
N VAL A 274 52.43 27.95 -24.01
CA VAL A 274 52.56 28.71 -25.28
C VAL A 274 51.30 28.57 -26.15
N ALA A 275 50.88 29.74 -26.61
CA ALA A 275 49.89 30.14 -27.60
C ALA A 275 49.67 29.26 -28.85
N ALA A 276 48.41 29.27 -29.27
CA ALA A 276 47.89 29.66 -30.59
C ALA A 276 48.49 29.07 -31.88
N THR A 277 47.58 28.93 -32.87
CA THR A 277 47.86 28.80 -34.32
C THR A 277 48.23 27.41 -34.86
N TRP A 278 47.27 26.48 -34.88
CA TRP A 278 47.32 25.34 -35.82
C TRP A 278 45.93 24.91 -36.33
N ARG A 279 45.03 25.86 -36.60
CA ARG A 279 43.77 25.59 -37.32
C ARG A 279 43.60 26.52 -38.52
N LEU A 280 44.66 26.63 -39.31
CA LEU A 280 44.68 27.31 -40.62
C LEU A 280 45.22 26.42 -41.75
N CYS A 281 45.35 25.10 -41.54
CA CYS A 281 45.74 24.13 -42.57
C CYS A 281 44.63 23.13 -42.93
N HIS A 282 43.37 23.56 -42.96
CA HIS A 282 42.28 22.81 -43.62
C HIS A 282 41.56 23.67 -44.67
N LEU A 283 42.35 24.42 -45.42
CA LEU A 283 42.01 24.85 -46.77
C LEU A 283 43.04 24.17 -47.68
N PHE A 284 42.55 23.46 -48.71
CA PHE A 284 43.28 22.59 -49.64
C PHE A 284 43.59 21.17 -49.11
N PHE A 285 42.56 20.33 -49.04
CA PHE A 285 42.36 19.16 -49.93
C PHE A 285 40.96 18.58 -49.68
#